data_AF-A0A1Q7M0K7-F1
#
_entry.id   AF-A0A1Q7M0K7-F1
#
_cell.length_a   1.000
_cell.length_b   1.000
_cell.length_c   1.000
_cell.angle_alpha   90.00
_cell.angle_beta   90.00
_cell.angle_gamma   90.00
#
_symmetry.space_group_name_H-M   'P 1'
#
loop_
_entity.id
_entity.type
_entity.pdbx_description
1 polymer ?
#
loop_
_entity_poly.entity_id
_entity_poly.type
_entity_poly.pdbx_seq_one_letter_code
_entity_poly.pdbx_strand_id
1 'polypeptide(L)' 'MNTINIPGAIVLYGVALLQRLQRANPKTKLGIAPVQEDGIWCLELSYQGDEPAVPDTWHGQRVILRKIEPPPPSA' A
#
# COMPACT_ATOMS: atom_id res chain seq x y z
N MET A 1 16.27 -11.27 -20.74
CA MET A 1 15.42 -10.11 -20.40
C MET A 1 14.82 -10.35 -19.02
N ASN A 2 15.15 -9.53 -18.01
CA ASN A 2 14.47 -9.57 -16.72
C ASN A 2 13.39 -8.47 -16.74
N THR A 3 12.26 -8.78 -17.35
CA THR A 3 11.14 -7.84 -17.46
C THR A 3 10.45 -7.79 -16.11
N ILE A 4 10.70 -6.74 -15.35
CA ILE A 4 9.93 -6.43 -14.15
C ILE A 4 8.48 -6.24 -14.60
N ASN A 5 7.67 -7.30 -14.52
CA ASN A 5 6.28 -7.35 -14.95
C ASN A 5 5.38 -6.72 -13.88
N ILE A 6 5.76 -5.54 -13.39
CA ILE A 6 4.88 -4.73 -12.54
C ILE A 6 3.89 -4.09 -13.50
N PRO A 7 2.60 -4.47 -13.47
CA PRO A 7 1.63 -3.91 -14.39
C PRO A 7 1.48 -2.42 -14.06
N GLY A 8 1.99 -1.48 -14.87
CA GLY A 8 1.99 -0.05 -14.53
C GLY A 8 0.64 0.51 -14.06
N ALA A 9 -0.47 -0.13 -14.47
CA ALA A 9 -1.82 0.12 -13.94
C ALA A 9 -1.97 -0.09 -12.42
N ILE A 10 -1.34 -1.10 -11.80
CA ILE A 10 -1.41 -1.33 -10.34
C ILE A 10 -0.87 -0.13 -9.58
N VAL A 11 0.22 0.47 -10.08
CA VAL A 11 0.86 1.62 -9.44
C VAL A 11 -0.07 2.82 -9.48
N LEU A 12 -0.74 3.06 -10.61
CA LEU A 12 -1.70 4.16 -10.75
C LEU A 12 -2.90 4.01 -9.81
N TYR A 13 -3.48 2.81 -9.71
CA TYR A 13 -4.58 2.55 -8.78
C TYR A 13 -4.12 2.66 -7.33
N GLY A 14 -2.91 2.20 -7.01
CA GLY A 14 -2.30 2.37 -5.70
C GLY A 14 -2.14 3.84 -5.30
N VAL A 15 -1.62 4.70 -6.19
CA VAL A 15 -1.46 6.13 -5.90
C VAL A 15 -2.82 6.80 -5.64
N ALA A 16 -3.85 6.47 -6.40
CA ALA A 16 -5.20 6.99 -6.17
C ALA A 16 -5.76 6.58 -4.80
N LEU A 17 -5.55 5.33 -4.38
CA LEU A 17 -5.93 4.85 -3.05
C LEU A 17 -5.16 5.59 -1.95
N LEU A 18 -3.84 5.72 -2.11
CA LEU A 18 -2.97 6.42 -1.17
C LEU A 18 -3.42 7.87 -0.97
N GLN A 19 -3.69 8.61 -2.04
CA GLN A 19 -4.15 9.99 -1.96
C GLN A 19 -5.51 10.11 -1.25
N ARG A 20 -6.44 9.18 -1.52
CA ARG A 20 -7.73 9.13 -0.83
C ARG A 20 -7.55 8.92 0.68
N LEU A 21 -6.67 8.01 1.07
CA LEU A 21 -6.43 7.67 2.47
C LEU A 21 -5.63 8.75 3.21
N GLN A 22 -4.67 9.40 2.56
CA GLN A 22 -3.94 10.54 3.11
C GLN A 22 -4.88 11.71 3.42
N ARG A 23 -5.88 11.94 2.57
CA ARG A 23 -6.90 12.97 2.81
C ARG A 23 -7.78 12.65 4.03
N ALA A 24 -8.09 11.37 4.26
CA ALA A 24 -8.85 10.93 5.42
C ALA A 24 -8.01 10.84 6.70
N ASN A 25 -6.71 10.57 6.59
CA ASN A 25 -5.78 10.31 7.69
C ASN A 25 -4.54 11.20 7.59
N PRO A 26 -4.66 12.54 7.73
CA PRO A 26 -3.57 13.48 7.48
C PRO A 26 -2.39 13.36 8.45
N LYS A 27 -2.57 12.67 9.59
CA LYS A 27 -1.54 12.45 10.61
C LYS A 27 -0.85 11.08 10.49
N THR A 28 -1.39 10.18 9.68
CA THR A 28 -0.86 8.82 9.50
C THR A 28 0.09 8.83 8.32
N LYS A 29 1.30 8.29 8.53
CA LYS A 29 2.25 8.13 7.42
C LYS A 29 1.86 6.87 6.66
N LEU A 30 1.41 7.06 5.43
CA LEU A 30 0.94 6.00 4.55
C LEU A 30 1.92 5.80 3.39
N GLY A 31 2.14 4.55 3.01
CA GLY A 31 2.88 4.13 1.82
C GLY A 31 2.06 3.10 1.05
N ILE A 32 2.31 3.01 -0.25
CA ILE A 32 1.71 1.97 -1.10
C ILE A 32 2.78 1.36 -1.99
N ALA A 33 2.78 0.05 -2.09
CA ALA A 33 3.67 -0.69 -2.98
C ALA A 33 2.90 -1.83 -3.66
N PRO A 34 3.16 -2.09 -4.96
CA PRO A 34 2.69 -3.32 -5.56
C PRO A 34 3.51 -4.49 -5.03
N VAL A 35 2.84 -5.52 -4.53
CA VAL A 35 3.45 -6.76 -4.06
C VAL A 35 2.82 -7.94 -4.78
N GLN A 36 3.56 -9.03 -4.92
CA GLN A 36 3.03 -10.27 -5.44
C GLN A 36 2.89 -11.27 -4.30
N GLU A 37 1.65 -11.66 -3.99
CA GLU A 37 1.31 -12.68 -2.99
C GLU A 37 0.66 -13.86 -3.71
N ASP A 38 1.20 -15.06 -3.51
CA ASP A 38 0.75 -16.28 -4.19
C ASP A 38 0.67 -16.16 -5.73
N GLY A 39 1.55 -15.36 -6.33
CA GLY A 39 1.56 -15.10 -7.78
C GLY A 39 0.55 -14.05 -8.26
N ILE A 40 -0.28 -13.50 -7.37
CA ILE A 40 -1.28 -12.47 -7.66
C ILE A 40 -0.74 -11.09 -7.28
N TRP A 41 -0.92 -10.11 -8.17
CA TRP A 41 -0.56 -8.72 -7.88
C TRP A 41 -1.56 -8.07 -6.92
N CYS A 42 -1.04 -7.66 -5.76
CA CYS A 42 -1.77 -7.01 -4.68
C CYS A 42 -1.18 -5.62 -4.41
N LEU A 43 -1.98 -4.77 -3.75
CA LEU A 43 -1.56 -3.47 -3.26
C LEU A 43 -1.24 -3.59 -1.77
N GLU A 44 0.03 -3.57 -1.40
CA GLU A 44 0.42 -3.45 0.00
C GLU A 44 0.29 -1.98 0.41
N LEU A 45 -0.63 -1.69 1.33
CA LEU A 45 -0.71 -0.41 1.99
C LEU A 45 0.00 -0.49 3.33
N SER A 46 1.08 0.25 3.45
CA SER A 46 1.85 0.32 4.67
C SER A 46 1.44 1.57 5.47
N TYR A 47 1.16 1.44 6.77
CA TYR A 47 0.75 2.57 7.62
C TYR A 47 1.58 2.67 8.89
N GLN A 48 1.87 3.89 9.33
CA GLN A 48 2.50 4.16 10.63
C GLN A 48 1.63 5.10 11.44
N GLY A 49 1.28 4.66 12.65
CA GLY A 49 0.38 5.36 13.56
C GLY A 49 -0.98 4.68 13.60
N ASP A 50 -2.03 5.46 13.35
CA ASP A 50 -3.42 5.01 13.40
C ASP A 50 -3.78 4.14 12.19
N GLU A 51 -4.56 3.09 12.43
CA GLU A 51 -4.95 2.13 11.39
C GLU A 51 -5.98 2.76 10.43
N PRO A 52 -5.63 2.97 9.14
CA PRO A 52 -6.56 3.57 8.21
C PRO A 52 -7.67 2.58 7.82
N ALA A 53 -8.91 3.05 7.76
CA ALA A 53 -10.01 2.27 7.19
C ALA A 53 -9.81 2.09 5.68
N VAL A 54 -9.42 0.88 5.27
CA VAL A 54 -9.10 0.52 3.88
C VAL A 54 -10.05 -0.56 3.37
N PRO A 55 -10.37 -0.57 2.08
CA PRO A 55 -11.18 -1.64 1.51
C PRO A 55 -10.33 -2.90 1.28
N ASP A 56 -10.93 -4.09 1.40
CA ASP A 56 -10.26 -5.37 1.10
C ASP A 56 -9.82 -5.48 -0.37
N THR A 57 -10.53 -4.78 -1.26
CA THR A 57 -10.24 -4.71 -2.70
C THR A 57 -10.36 -3.28 -3.23
N TRP A 58 -9.50 -2.94 -4.20
CA TRP A 58 -9.47 -1.64 -4.85
C TRP A 58 -9.25 -1.82 -6.36
N HIS A 59 -10.19 -1.37 -7.18
CA HIS A 59 -10.15 -1.56 -8.64
C HIS A 59 -9.91 -3.02 -9.07
N GLY A 60 -10.46 -3.98 -8.33
CA GLY A 60 -10.28 -5.42 -8.56
C GLY A 60 -8.95 -5.99 -8.07
N GLN A 61 -8.12 -5.19 -7.40
CA GLN A 61 -6.84 -5.59 -6.82
C GLN A 61 -7.01 -5.77 -5.31
N ARG A 62 -6.47 -6.86 -4.78
CA ARG A 62 -6.50 -7.12 -3.34
C ARG A 62 -5.60 -6.11 -2.63
N VAL A 63 -6.09 -5.51 -1.55
CA VAL A 63 -5.32 -4.59 -0.71
C VAL A 63 -4.88 -5.35 0.54
N ILE A 64 -3.60 -5.24 0.86
CA ILE A 64 -3.00 -5.86 2.04
C ILE A 64 -2.55 -4.74 2.94
N LEU A 65 -3.11 -4.68 4.14
CA LEU A 65 -2.75 -3.67 5.11
C LEU A 65 -1.56 -4.15 5.95
N ARG A 66 -0.51 -3.34 6.02
CA ARG A 66 0.70 -3.64 6.79
C ARG A 66 1.05 -2.50 7.73
N LYS A 67 1.16 -2.81 9.02
CA LYS A 67 1.64 -1.84 10.01
C LYS A 67 3.16 -1.70 9.90
N ILE A 68 3.64 -0.48 9.74
CA ILE A 68 5.06 -0.12 9.85
C ILE A 68 5.30 0.31 11.29
N GLU A 69 6.04 -0.52 12.03
CA GLU A 69 6.61 -0.10 13.31
C GLU A 69 7.75 0.90 13.05
N PRO A 70 7.84 2.01 13.81
CA PRO A 70 9.00 2.88 13.72
C PRO A 70 10.28 2.07 14.00
N PRO A 71 11.38 2.30 13.26
CA PRO A 71 12.64 1.64 13.57
C PRO A 71 13.00 1.92 15.03
N PRO A 72 13.55 0.94 15.77
CA PRO A 72 13.99 1.18 17.13
C PRO A 72 14.99 2.35 17.13
N PRO A 73 14.91 3.28 18.09
CA PRO A 73 15.91 4.35 18.19
C PRO A 73 17.28 3.68 18.34
N SER A 74 18.21 3.97 17.42
CA SER A 74 19.60 3.54 17.57
C SER A 74 20.14 4.13 18.87
N ALA A 75 20.51 3.25 19.80
CA ALA A 75 21.15 3.59 21.07
C ALA A 75 22.60 4.04 20.87
#